data_AF-A0A853T286-F1
#
_entry.id   AF-A0A853T286-F1
#
_cell.length_a   1.000
_cell.length_b   1.000
_cell.length_c   1.000
_cell.angle_alpha   90.00
_cell.angle_beta   90.00
_cell.angle_gamma   90.00
#
_symmetry.space_group_name_H-M   'P 1'
#
loop_
_entity.id
_entity.type
_entity.pdbx_description
1 polymer ?
#
loop_
_entity_poly.entity_id
_entity_poly.type
_entity_poly.pdbx_seq_one_letter_code
_entity_poly.pdbx_strand_id
1 'polypeptide(L)'
;MNKKVSMREQMPQVAAIIDAFREAFGAEVVDAAIRRGMRGGQGFHATEKGYEVGTPVYRGVLLDRAPGRYVGRMGEVAWQAALDQQAIDNEKRG
;
A
#
# COMPACT_ATOMS: atom_id res chain seq x y z
N MET A 1 14.21 30.70 0.08
CA MET A 1 14.15 29.34 0.67
C MET A 1 12.76 28.76 0.40
N ASN A 2 12.64 27.78 -0.50
CA ASN A 2 11.35 27.13 -0.74
C ASN A 2 11.11 26.13 0.39
N LYS A 3 10.22 26.48 1.34
CA LYS A 3 9.91 25.62 2.49
C LYS A 3 9.23 24.37 1.95
N LYS A 4 9.88 23.21 2.02
CA LYS A 4 9.25 21.93 1.68
C LYS A 4 8.07 21.74 2.64
N VAL A 5 6.86 21.84 2.11
CA VAL A 5 5.63 21.57 2.86
C VAL A 5 5.68 20.12 3.33
N SER A 6 5.44 19.88 4.61
CA SER A 6 5.48 18.53 5.18
C SER A 6 4.30 17.68 4.70
N MET A 7 4.44 16.35 4.73
CA MET A 7 3.32 15.43 4.43
C MET A 7 2.13 15.65 5.36
N ARG A 8 2.37 16.10 6.60
CA ARG A 8 1.29 16.41 7.55
C ARG A 8 0.49 17.65 7.15
N GLU A 9 1.14 18.66 6.55
CA GLU A 9 0.45 19.84 6.01
C GLU A 9 -0.29 19.52 4.70
N GLN A 10 0.26 18.60 3.89
CA GLN A 10 -0.36 18.16 2.63
C GLN A 10 -1.55 17.21 2.87
N MET A 11 -1.47 16.37 3.91
CA MET A 11 -2.46 15.35 4.28
C MET A 11 -2.92 15.52 5.75
N PRO A 12 -3.61 16.63 6.09
CA PRO A 12 -3.95 16.96 7.47
C PRO A 12 -4.96 15.99 8.12
N GLN A 13 -5.90 15.42 7.35
CA GLN A 13 -6.86 14.46 7.90
C GLN A 13 -6.18 13.13 8.19
N VAL A 14 -5.35 12.66 7.26
CA VAL A 14 -4.55 11.44 7.46
C VAL A 14 -3.59 11.61 8.64
N ALA A 15 -2.99 12.79 8.80
CA ALA A 15 -2.14 13.09 9.95
C ALA A 15 -2.90 12.99 11.29
N ALA A 16 -4.11 13.55 11.38
CA ALA A 16 -4.95 13.46 12.57
C ALA A 16 -5.36 12.01 12.90
N ILE A 17 -5.70 11.22 11.88
CA ILE A 17 -6.01 9.79 12.04
C ILE A 17 -4.79 9.01 12.56
N ILE A 18 -3.60 9.26 12.01
CA ILE A 18 -2.36 8.65 12.48
C ILE A 18 -2.11 9.01 13.95
N ASP A 19 -2.34 10.26 14.34
CA ASP A 19 -2.14 10.67 15.73
C ASP A 19 -3.12 9.96 16.68
N ALA A 20 -4.39 9.83 16.30
CA ALA A 20 -5.37 9.04 17.06
C ALA A 20 -4.98 7.56 17.16
N PHE A 21 -4.43 6.98 16.09
CA PHE A 21 -3.95 5.59 16.12
C PHE A 21 -2.71 5.43 17.01
N ARG A 22 -1.79 6.40 17.00
CA ARG A 22 -0.61 6.37 17.87
C ARG A 22 -1.02 6.49 19.34
N GLU A 23 -2.04 7.27 19.64
CA GLU A 23 -2.63 7.37 20.98
C GLU A 23 -3.30 6.06 21.39
N ALA A 24 -4.12 5.45 20.52
CA ALA A 24 -4.88 4.24 20.84
C ALA A 24 -4.04 2.95 20.88
N PHE A 25 -3.06 2.81 20.00
CA PHE A 25 -2.31 1.56 19.79
C PHE A 25 -0.82 1.67 20.12
N GLY A 26 -0.33 2.88 20.40
CA GLY A 26 1.07 3.17 20.62
C GLY A 26 1.81 3.59 19.34
N ALA A 27 2.72 4.54 19.51
CA ALA A 27 3.44 5.14 18.38
C ALA A 27 4.31 4.14 17.61
N GLU A 28 4.96 3.21 18.31
CA GLU A 28 5.87 2.24 17.69
C GLU A 28 5.15 1.35 16.67
N VAL A 29 3.97 0.84 17.03
CA VAL A 29 3.17 -0.07 16.20
C VAL A 29 2.73 0.64 14.91
N VAL A 30 2.20 1.85 15.04
CA VAL A 30 1.73 2.65 13.90
C VAL A 30 2.90 3.05 13.01
N ASP A 31 4.01 3.48 13.61
CA ASP A 31 5.21 3.88 12.87
C ASP A 31 5.86 2.70 12.16
N ALA A 32 5.78 1.49 12.73
CA ALA A 32 6.22 0.26 12.06
C ALA A 32 5.36 -0.05 10.84
N ALA A 33 4.04 0.07 10.94
CA ALA A 33 3.11 -0.12 9.82
C ALA A 33 3.36 0.90 8.70
N ILE A 34 3.53 2.19 9.04
CA ILE A 34 3.83 3.25 8.07
C ILE A 34 5.17 2.96 7.37
N ARG A 35 6.25 2.68 8.11
CA ARG A 35 7.56 2.35 7.54
C ARG A 35 7.48 1.15 6.60
N ARG A 36 6.67 0.15 6.96
CA ARG A 36 6.43 -1.02 6.15
C ARG A 36 5.70 -0.67 4.85
N GLY A 37 4.62 0.09 4.94
CA GLY A 37 3.90 0.68 3.80
C GLY A 37 4.84 1.39 2.83
N MET A 38 5.72 2.24 3.34
CA MET A 38 6.66 3.03 2.54
C MET A 38 7.75 2.19 1.84
N ARG A 39 8.04 0.98 2.33
CA ARG A 39 9.05 0.08 1.74
C ARG A 39 8.47 -0.90 0.72
N GLY A 40 7.23 -0.67 0.26
CA GLY A 40 6.56 -1.62 -0.62
C GLY A 40 5.90 -2.76 0.15
N GLY A 41 5.74 -2.66 1.48
CA GLY A 41 5.07 -3.68 2.30
C GLY A 41 3.58 -3.38 2.46
N GLN A 42 2.75 -4.41 2.62
CA GLN A 42 1.34 -4.19 2.96
C GLN A 42 1.17 -3.77 4.43
N GLY A 43 0.05 -3.11 4.75
CA GLY A 43 -0.33 -2.75 6.11
C GLY A 43 -0.45 -1.24 6.36
N PHE A 44 -0.01 -0.39 5.44
CA PHE A 44 -0.30 1.04 5.49
C PHE A 44 -0.40 1.61 4.07
N HIS A 45 -1.54 2.25 3.79
CA HIS A 45 -1.83 3.01 2.58
C HIS A 45 -2.78 4.14 2.93
N ALA A 46 -2.49 5.35 2.45
CA ALA A 46 -3.33 6.51 2.67
C ALA A 46 -3.29 7.44 1.45
N THR A 47 -4.45 8.02 1.12
CA THR A 47 -4.59 9.00 0.04
C THR A 47 -5.40 10.20 0.52
N GLU A 48 -4.92 11.41 0.25
CA GLU A 48 -5.61 12.66 0.58
C GLU A 48 -5.18 13.77 -0.38
N LYS A 49 -6.14 14.53 -0.95
CA LYS A 49 -5.88 15.68 -1.84
C LYS A 49 -4.92 15.39 -3.01
N GLY A 50 -4.95 14.18 -3.54
CA GLY A 50 -4.05 13.74 -4.63
C GLY A 50 -2.65 13.32 -4.18
N TYR A 51 -2.37 13.34 -2.88
CA TYR A 51 -1.16 12.76 -2.29
C TYR A 51 -1.41 11.34 -1.83
N GLU A 52 -0.41 10.48 -1.99
CA GLU A 52 -0.46 9.06 -1.67
C GLU A 52 0.78 8.65 -0.87
N VAL A 53 0.58 7.85 0.17
CA VAL A 53 1.63 7.37 1.07
C VAL A 53 1.40 5.89 1.37
N GLY A 54 2.46 5.09 1.30
CA GLY A 54 2.41 3.66 1.58
C GLY A 54 2.14 2.81 0.34
N THR A 55 1.78 1.54 0.55
CA THR A 55 1.54 0.57 -0.53
C THR A 55 0.09 0.10 -0.50
N PRO A 56 -0.67 0.23 -1.60
CA PRO A 56 -2.03 -0.26 -1.68
C PRO A 56 -2.17 -1.73 -1.25
N VAL A 57 -3.27 -2.05 -0.57
CA VAL A 57 -3.60 -3.43 -0.18
C VAL A 57 -4.27 -4.10 -1.38
N TYR A 58 -3.64 -5.13 -1.93
CA TYR A 58 -4.18 -5.91 -3.05
C TYR A 58 -4.91 -7.14 -2.52
N ARG A 59 -6.13 -7.36 -3.01
CA ARG A 59 -6.92 -8.54 -2.65
C ARG A 59 -6.19 -9.80 -3.14
N GLY A 60 -6.13 -10.83 -2.28
CA GLY A 60 -5.47 -12.11 -2.60
C GLY A 60 -3.96 -12.16 -2.35
N VAL A 61 -3.34 -11.08 -1.83
CA VAL A 61 -1.91 -11.06 -1.48
C VAL A 61 -1.76 -11.03 0.04
N LEU A 62 -0.96 -11.95 0.60
CA LEU A 62 -0.77 -12.05 2.05
C LEU A 62 -0.18 -10.77 2.66
N LEU A 63 -0.77 -10.32 3.77
CA LEU A 63 -0.45 -9.08 4.47
C LEU A 63 0.99 -9.04 4.99
N ASP A 64 1.68 -10.17 5.15
CA ASP A 64 3.06 -10.31 5.64
C ASP A 64 4.13 -10.17 4.53
N ARG A 65 3.72 -10.22 3.25
CA ARG A 65 4.63 -10.20 2.11
C ARG A 65 4.73 -8.80 1.50
N ALA A 66 5.91 -8.19 1.59
CA ALA A 66 6.23 -7.05 0.74
C ALA A 66 6.26 -7.54 -0.72
N PRO A 67 5.54 -6.92 -1.68
CA PRO A 67 5.73 -7.15 -3.12
C PRO A 67 7.14 -6.87 -3.66
N GLY A 68 8.15 -6.66 -2.80
CA GLY A 68 9.56 -6.61 -3.17
C GLY A 68 10.18 -7.98 -3.46
N ARG A 69 9.59 -8.77 -4.39
CA ARG A 69 10.29 -9.67 -5.35
C ARG A 69 9.33 -10.38 -6.32
N TYR A 70 8.31 -9.70 -6.87
CA TYR A 70 7.57 -10.22 -8.03
C TYR A 70 8.26 -9.90 -9.38
N VAL A 71 9.53 -9.49 -9.32
CA VAL A 71 10.42 -9.38 -10.48
C VAL A 71 11.71 -10.14 -10.14
N GLY A 72 12.01 -11.21 -10.86
CA GLY A 72 13.32 -11.88 -10.78
C GLY A 72 13.35 -13.41 -10.83
N ARG A 73 12.32 -14.12 -11.32
CA ARG A 73 12.51 -15.54 -11.74
C ARG A 73 11.69 -16.03 -12.93
N MET A 74 10.56 -15.43 -13.28
CA MET A 74 9.87 -15.74 -14.54
C MET A 74 9.51 -14.43 -15.22
N GLY A 75 10.01 -14.21 -16.43
CA GLY A 75 9.92 -12.94 -17.15
C GLY A 75 8.52 -12.62 -17.69
N GLU A 76 7.49 -12.66 -16.85
CA GLU A 76 6.14 -12.23 -17.19
C GLU A 76 5.51 -11.49 -16.00
N VAL A 77 4.88 -10.34 -16.29
CA VAL A 77 4.21 -9.50 -15.31
C VAL A 77 3.01 -10.25 -14.72
N ALA A 78 3.16 -10.73 -13.49
CA ALA A 78 2.18 -11.56 -12.78
C ALA A 78 0.76 -10.97 -12.73
N TRP A 79 0.60 -9.65 -12.90
CA TRP A 79 -0.72 -9.01 -12.97
C TRP A 79 -1.46 -9.25 -14.27
N GLN A 80 -0.77 -9.34 -15.41
CA GLN A 80 -1.42 -9.63 -16.69
C GLN A 80 -1.86 -11.10 -16.74
N ALA A 81 -1.01 -12.02 -16.28
CA ALA A 81 -1.36 -13.45 -16.21
C ALA A 81 -2.56 -13.73 -15.29
N ALA A 82 -2.73 -12.96 -14.20
CA ALA A 82 -3.90 -13.07 -13.33
C ALA A 82 -5.19 -12.60 -14.02
N LEU A 83 -5.11 -11.53 -14.82
CA LEU A 83 -6.24 -11.02 -15.61
C LEU A 83 -6.60 -11.99 -16.75
N ASP A 84 -5.58 -12.55 -17.42
CA ASP A 84 -5.77 -13.48 -18.52
C ASP A 84 -6.38 -14.81 -18.03
N GLN A 85 -5.95 -15.32 -16.87
CA GLN A 85 -6.56 -16.50 -16.26
C GLN A 85 -8.03 -16.27 -15.86
N GLN A 86 -8.33 -15.07 -15.35
CA GLN A 86 -9.71 -14.70 -15.03
C GLN A 86 -10.60 -14.61 -16.28
N ALA A 87 -10.06 -14.13 -17.41
CA ALA A 87 -10.77 -14.13 -18.69
C ALA A 87 -11.07 -15.55 -19.19
N ILE A 88 -10.09 -16.46 -19.11
CA ILE A 88 -10.25 -17.87 -19.47
C ILE A 88 -11.30 -18.57 -18.60
N ASP A 89 -11.31 -18.31 -17.29
CA ASP A 89 -12.25 -18.93 -16.37
C ASP A 89 -13.69 -18.41 -16.55
N ASN A 90 -13.84 -17.16 -17.00
CA ASN A 90 -15.13 -16.59 -17.36
C ASN A 90 -15.68 -17.20 -18.66
N GLU A 91 -14.81 -17.47 -19.64
CA GLU A 91 -15.21 -18.12 -20.91
C GLU A 91 -15.65 -19.58 -20.69
N LYS A 92 -15.05 -20.28 -19.72
CA LYS A 92 -15.47 -21.64 -19.33
C LYS A 92 -16.76 -21.70 -18.50
N ARG A 93 -17.27 -20.55 -18.05
CA ARG A 93 -18.48 -20.43 -17.23
C ARG A 93 -19.71 -19.97 -18.02
N GLY A 94 -19.54 -19.59 -19.28
CA GLY A 94 -20.61 -19.41 -20.27
C GLY A 94 -20.85 -20.68 -21.06
#